data_AF-A0A2V6SPD9-F1
#
_entry.id   AF-A0A2V6SPD9-F1
#
_cell.length_a   1.000
_cell.length_b   1.000
_cell.length_c   1.000
_cell.angle_alpha   90.00
_cell.angle_beta   90.00
_cell.angle_gamma   90.00
#
_symmetry.space_group_name_H-M   'P 1'
#
loop_
_entity.id
_entity.type
_entity.pdbx_description
1 polymer ?
#
loop_
_entity_poly.entity_id
_entity_poly.type
_entity_poly.pdbx_seq_one_letter_code
_entity_poly.pdbx_strand_id
1 'polypeptide(L)'
;MVFDPTGPATPGAAAEAFSALFDEAVKMRMMADVPLGAFLSGGVDSSAVVASMARQSARPVVTTSVGFAERSHSELEHARAVAEALGTEHHALVVKPDAMADLPRLVWHLDQPFADSSALPTYYVSRAARERVTVALSGDGGDELFAGYQRRYGIHRLEQRLRRLIPGPIRRGVLAPLGRLYPRSDRIPRPLRLKLVLSNLGQSFERAYFNDMSLFLDEEKRALCTPEFLAQVRHHDSFAGFSRHFDRVRDADPLSRVLYVDFKTWLANDILVKVDRMSMACSLEVRSPLLDHKIIEFAASLPPALKFRGSVSKFLLKQHVASRLPATPVHRPKQGFELPLTSWLRGELKDMTRDLLFSTRAAGRGYVRPEAVKRLWDDHQRGYRSHASQIWALMVLELWHRQYVDTP
;
A
#
# COMPACT_ATOMS: atom_id res chain seq x y z
N MET A 1 -12.77 -16.18 -0.59
CA MET A 1 -12.93 -15.37 -1.82
C MET A 1 -12.86 -16.30 -3.01
N VAL A 2 -14.02 -16.64 -3.56
CA VAL A 2 -14.20 -17.38 -4.82
C VAL A 2 -14.93 -16.43 -5.75
N PHE A 3 -14.41 -16.19 -6.95
CA PHE A 3 -15.05 -15.27 -7.88
C PHE A 3 -16.10 -16.01 -8.69
N ASP A 4 -17.35 -15.69 -8.42
CA ASP A 4 -18.49 -16.21 -9.14
C ASP A 4 -19.45 -15.04 -9.41
N PRO A 5 -19.54 -14.51 -10.64
CA PRO A 5 -20.27 -13.29 -10.94
C PRO A 5 -21.80 -13.49 -10.96
N THR A 6 -22.35 -14.12 -9.93
CA THR A 6 -23.78 -14.35 -9.68
C THR A 6 -24.44 -13.20 -8.91
N GLY A 7 -23.66 -12.22 -8.47
CA GLY A 7 -24.14 -11.05 -7.74
C GLY A 7 -24.95 -10.06 -8.58
N PRO A 8 -25.47 -8.97 -7.98
CA PRO A 8 -26.30 -8.00 -8.67
C PRO A 8 -25.58 -7.40 -9.88
N ALA A 9 -26.22 -7.48 -11.06
CA ALA A 9 -25.63 -6.99 -12.31
C ALA A 9 -25.78 -5.48 -12.49
N THR A 10 -26.77 -4.84 -11.85
CA THR A 10 -27.04 -3.41 -12.01
C THR A 10 -26.35 -2.58 -10.92
N PRO A 11 -25.78 -1.41 -11.25
CA PRO A 11 -25.15 -0.53 -10.27
C PRO A 11 -26.05 -0.15 -9.09
N GLY A 12 -27.35 0.11 -9.34
CA GLY A 12 -28.30 0.52 -8.31
C GLY A 12 -28.53 -0.57 -7.26
N ALA A 13 -28.90 -1.78 -7.71
CA ALA A 13 -29.13 -2.90 -6.80
C ALA A 13 -27.85 -3.31 -6.06
N ALA A 14 -26.70 -3.28 -6.73
CA ALA A 14 -25.41 -3.54 -6.09
C ALA A 14 -25.09 -2.50 -5.00
N ALA A 15 -25.39 -1.21 -5.23
CA ALA A 15 -25.09 -0.15 -4.28
C ALA A 15 -25.97 -0.22 -3.03
N GLU A 16 -27.25 -0.56 -3.20
CA GLU A 16 -28.18 -0.78 -2.10
C GLU A 16 -27.77 -1.98 -1.24
N ALA A 17 -27.54 -3.14 -1.87
CA ALA A 17 -27.10 -4.35 -1.18
C ALA A 17 -25.77 -4.14 -0.45
N PHE A 18 -24.80 -3.49 -1.11
CA PHE A 18 -23.53 -3.13 -0.49
C PHE A 18 -23.73 -2.21 0.72
N SER A 19 -24.61 -1.22 0.63
CA SER A 19 -24.83 -0.27 1.72
C SER A 19 -25.38 -0.95 2.97
N ALA A 20 -26.33 -1.87 2.82
CA ALA A 20 -26.87 -2.64 3.93
C ALA A 20 -25.80 -3.54 4.58
N LEU A 21 -25.02 -4.26 3.76
CA LEU A 21 -23.93 -5.11 4.26
C LEU A 21 -22.83 -4.28 4.95
N PHE A 22 -22.50 -3.11 4.40
CA PHE A 22 -21.49 -2.22 4.94
C PHE A 22 -21.92 -1.64 6.29
N ASP A 23 -23.16 -1.16 6.40
CA ASP A 23 -23.68 -0.62 7.67
C ASP A 23 -23.73 -1.67 8.76
N GLU A 24 -24.18 -2.89 8.44
CA GLU A 24 -24.19 -4.00 9.39
C GLU A 24 -22.76 -4.40 9.81
N ALA A 25 -21.82 -4.46 8.86
CA ALA A 25 -20.42 -4.74 9.16
C ALA A 25 -19.80 -3.72 10.13
N VAL A 26 -20.09 -2.43 9.91
CA VAL A 26 -19.67 -1.34 10.80
C VAL A 26 -20.34 -1.47 12.16
N LYS A 27 -21.66 -1.69 12.20
CA LYS A 27 -22.45 -1.87 13.42
C LYS A 27 -21.86 -2.95 14.34
N MET A 28 -21.60 -4.13 13.77
CA MET A 28 -21.02 -5.25 14.52
C MET A 28 -19.65 -4.90 15.12
N ARG A 29 -18.86 -4.07 14.44
CA ARG A 29 -17.51 -3.67 14.91
C ARG A 29 -17.51 -2.47 15.85
N MET A 30 -18.62 -1.74 15.93
CA MET A 30 -18.86 -0.69 16.93
C MET A 30 -19.20 -1.25 18.32
N MET A 31 -19.44 -2.56 18.45
CA MET A 31 -19.69 -3.19 19.75
C MET A 31 -18.43 -3.13 20.63
N ALA A 32 -18.45 -2.29 21.66
CA ALA A 32 -17.36 -2.14 22.62
C ALA A 32 -17.87 -1.54 23.95
N ASP A 33 -17.36 -2.04 25.08
CA ASP A 33 -17.61 -1.47 26.42
C ASP A 33 -16.58 -0.40 26.80
N VAL A 34 -15.72 -0.02 25.86
CA VAL A 34 -14.62 0.94 26.01
C VAL A 34 -14.72 2.05 24.96
N PRO A 35 -14.08 3.22 25.17
CA PRO A 35 -14.10 4.30 24.19
C PRO A 35 -13.62 3.84 22.81
N LEU A 36 -14.43 4.16 21.80
CA LEU A 36 -14.28 3.73 20.41
C LEU A 36 -14.23 4.92 19.47
N GLY A 37 -13.31 4.87 18.51
CA GLY A 37 -13.15 5.90 17.49
C GLY A 37 -12.83 5.32 16.12
N ALA A 38 -12.26 6.14 15.26
CA ALA A 38 -11.83 5.72 13.92
C ALA A 38 -10.64 6.51 13.40
N PHE A 39 -9.88 5.87 12.51
CA PHE A 39 -8.91 6.60 11.70
C PHE A 39 -9.62 7.28 10.54
N LEU A 40 -9.33 8.57 10.33
CA LEU A 40 -9.88 9.35 9.23
C LEU A 40 -8.74 9.88 8.36
N SER A 41 -8.73 9.55 7.08
CA SER A 41 -7.72 10.07 6.13
C SER A 41 -8.29 11.03 5.10
N GLY A 42 -9.61 11.23 5.10
CA GLY A 42 -10.31 11.92 4.01
C GLY A 42 -10.34 11.13 2.70
N GLY A 43 -9.82 9.89 2.69
CA GLY A 43 -9.98 8.93 1.60
C GLY A 43 -11.35 8.27 1.63
N VAL A 44 -11.73 7.65 0.51
CA VAL A 44 -13.08 7.06 0.33
C VAL A 44 -13.39 5.99 1.38
N ASP A 45 -12.44 5.12 1.74
CA ASP A 45 -12.72 3.98 2.64
C ASP A 45 -12.93 4.42 4.08
N SER A 46 -12.00 5.21 4.61
CA SER A 46 -12.10 5.75 5.98
C SER A 46 -13.32 6.65 6.13
N SER A 47 -13.61 7.47 5.11
CA SER A 47 -14.82 8.31 5.10
C SER A 47 -16.11 7.50 5.06
N ALA A 48 -16.15 6.37 4.34
CA ALA A 48 -17.30 5.47 4.33
C ALA A 48 -17.56 4.89 5.72
N VAL A 49 -16.49 4.41 6.38
CA VAL A 49 -16.56 3.85 7.75
C VAL A 49 -17.07 4.90 8.72
N VAL A 50 -16.46 6.09 8.76
CA VAL A 50 -16.86 7.16 9.68
C VAL A 50 -18.28 7.65 9.39
N ALA A 51 -18.69 7.76 8.13
CA ALA A 51 -20.06 8.15 7.78
C ALA A 51 -21.10 7.12 8.25
N SER A 52 -20.78 5.82 8.17
CA SER A 52 -21.64 4.76 8.71
C SER A 52 -21.67 4.79 10.25
N MET A 53 -20.52 5.01 10.90
CA MET A 53 -20.45 5.14 12.36
C MET A 53 -21.26 6.32 12.87
N ALA A 54 -21.14 7.49 12.23
CA ALA A 54 -21.83 8.72 12.64
C ALA A 54 -23.36 8.56 12.58
N ARG A 55 -23.89 7.80 11.61
CA ARG A 55 -25.32 7.49 11.50
C ARG A 55 -25.83 6.52 12.57
N GLN A 56 -24.94 5.71 13.13
CA GLN A 56 -25.27 4.64 14.08
C GLN A 56 -24.87 4.99 15.52
N SER A 57 -24.23 6.14 15.73
CA SER A 57 -23.79 6.63 17.03
C SER A 57 -24.69 7.75 17.54
N ALA A 58 -25.05 7.69 18.83
CA ALA A 58 -25.76 8.79 19.49
C ALA A 58 -24.85 9.97 19.87
N ARG A 59 -23.53 9.76 19.84
CA ARG A 59 -22.51 10.78 20.17
C ARG A 59 -21.59 11.02 18.97
N PRO A 60 -20.97 12.21 18.86
CA PRO A 60 -19.93 12.46 17.87
C PRO A 60 -18.88 11.35 17.88
N VAL A 61 -18.56 10.81 16.71
CA VAL A 61 -17.51 9.80 16.57
C VAL A 61 -16.16 10.46 16.83
N VAL A 62 -15.32 9.87 17.68
CA VAL A 62 -13.94 10.34 17.84
C VAL A 62 -13.13 9.91 16.62
N THR A 63 -12.57 10.86 15.88
CA THR A 63 -11.74 10.57 14.71
C THR A 63 -10.33 11.08 14.90
N THR A 64 -9.35 10.30 14.43
CA THR A 64 -7.93 10.70 14.47
C THR A 64 -7.32 10.65 13.08
N SER A 65 -6.56 11.68 12.75
CA SER A 65 -5.80 11.82 11.51
C SER A 65 -4.34 12.13 11.79
N VAL A 66 -3.50 11.69 10.87
CA VAL A 66 -2.09 12.06 10.85
C VAL A 66 -1.73 12.63 9.49
N GLY A 67 -0.89 13.66 9.48
CA GLY A 67 -0.28 14.20 8.28
C GLY A 67 1.17 14.60 8.49
N PHE A 68 1.73 15.24 7.48
CA PHE A 68 3.12 15.72 7.46
C PHE A 68 3.16 17.23 7.23
N ALA A 69 4.29 17.86 7.51
CA ALA A 69 4.49 19.29 7.26
C ALA A 69 4.42 19.59 5.75
N GLU A 70 4.90 18.66 4.92
CA GLU A 70 4.83 18.74 3.47
C GLU A 70 3.38 18.56 3.00
N ARG A 71 2.75 19.67 2.57
CA ARG A 71 1.36 19.68 2.07
C ARG A 71 1.10 18.63 0.99
N SER A 72 2.08 18.35 0.13
CA SER A 72 1.97 17.34 -0.93
C SER A 72 1.77 15.92 -0.41
N HIS A 73 2.09 15.65 0.86
CA HIS A 73 1.96 14.36 1.52
C HIS A 73 0.93 14.37 2.66
N SER A 74 0.28 15.52 2.93
CA SER A 74 -0.66 15.67 4.05
C SER A 74 -2.12 15.53 3.61
N GLU A 75 -2.88 14.68 4.30
CA GLU A 75 -4.32 14.49 4.05
C GLU A 75 -5.21 15.25 5.04
N LEU A 76 -4.62 16.03 5.96
CA LEU A 76 -5.31 16.64 7.10
C LEU A 76 -6.45 17.58 6.69
N GLU A 77 -6.26 18.40 5.65
CA GLU A 77 -7.32 19.31 5.17
C GLU A 77 -8.57 18.56 4.71
N HIS A 78 -8.38 17.41 4.06
CA HIS A 78 -9.47 16.58 3.56
C HIS A 78 -10.15 15.82 4.70
N ALA A 79 -9.36 15.26 5.62
CA ALA A 79 -9.90 14.61 6.80
C ALA A 79 -10.73 15.59 7.64
N ARG A 80 -10.26 16.83 7.78
CA ARG A 80 -11.00 17.92 8.44
C ARG A 80 -12.33 18.23 7.74
N ALA A 81 -12.33 18.35 6.41
CA ALA A 81 -13.58 18.60 5.67
C ALA A 81 -14.61 17.48 5.85
N VAL A 82 -14.16 16.21 5.89
CA VAL A 82 -15.05 15.07 6.16
C VAL A 82 -15.54 15.08 7.60
N ALA A 83 -14.65 15.37 8.56
CA ALA A 83 -15.00 15.48 9.97
C ALA A 83 -16.05 16.57 10.24
N GLU A 84 -15.87 17.75 9.63
CA GLU A 84 -16.83 18.86 9.71
C GLU A 84 -18.17 18.48 9.10
N ALA A 85 -18.19 17.83 7.94
CA ALA A 85 -19.41 17.37 7.28
C ALA A 85 -20.18 16.30 8.09
N LEU A 86 -19.48 15.50 8.90
CA LEU A 86 -20.07 14.42 9.71
C LEU A 86 -20.27 14.79 11.18
N GLY A 87 -19.85 16.00 11.60
CA GLY A 87 -19.95 16.43 13.00
C GLY A 87 -19.14 15.56 13.97
N THR A 88 -17.95 15.09 13.57
CA THR A 88 -17.11 14.22 14.41
C THR A 88 -16.26 15.01 15.41
N GLU A 89 -15.90 14.39 16.53
CA GLU A 89 -14.87 14.92 17.43
C GLU A 89 -13.48 14.60 16.82
N HIS A 90 -12.93 15.55 16.07
CA HIS A 90 -11.78 15.32 15.20
C HIS A 90 -10.47 15.80 15.79
N HIS A 91 -9.46 14.95 15.70
CA HIS A 91 -8.12 15.19 16.19
C HIS A 91 -7.09 14.93 15.11
N ALA A 92 -6.16 15.88 14.92
CA ALA A 92 -5.12 15.79 13.91
C ALA A 92 -3.73 15.96 14.54
N LEU A 93 -2.78 15.14 14.10
CA LEU A 93 -1.37 15.24 14.48
C LEU A 93 -0.50 15.39 13.22
N VAL A 94 0.56 16.19 13.32
CA VAL A 94 1.59 16.29 12.28
C VAL A 94 2.82 15.49 12.73
N VAL A 95 3.23 14.49 11.94
CA VAL A 95 4.47 13.74 12.17
C VAL A 95 5.64 14.60 11.71
N LYS A 96 6.63 14.73 12.59
CA LYS A 96 7.88 15.45 12.33
C LYS A 96 9.00 14.47 11.98
N PRO A 97 10.09 14.91 11.32
CA PRO A 97 11.21 14.03 10.94
C PRO A 97 11.97 13.40 12.11
N ASP A 98 11.92 14.00 13.30
CA ASP A 98 12.48 13.43 14.55
C ASP A 98 11.87 12.08 14.92
N ALA A 99 10.73 11.75 14.33
CA ALA A 99 10.07 10.46 14.38
C ALA A 99 10.97 9.26 14.07
N MET A 100 12.05 9.47 13.34
CA MET A 100 13.02 8.41 13.02
C MET A 100 13.75 7.85 14.24
N ALA A 101 13.76 8.58 15.36
CA ALA A 101 14.25 8.05 16.63
C ALA A 101 13.44 6.82 17.12
N ASP A 102 12.16 6.72 16.73
CA ASP A 102 11.31 5.57 17.06
C ASP A 102 11.59 4.37 16.13
N LEU A 103 12.27 4.54 14.99
CA LEU A 103 12.41 3.48 13.97
C LEU A 103 12.99 2.16 14.51
N PRO A 104 14.05 2.13 15.35
CA PRO A 104 14.54 0.88 15.95
C PRO A 104 13.46 0.15 16.77
N ARG A 105 12.63 0.89 17.53
CA ARG A 105 11.51 0.32 18.27
C ARG A 105 10.44 -0.24 17.34
N LEU A 106 10.15 0.44 16.24
CA LEU A 106 9.19 -0.04 15.24
C LEU A 106 9.68 -1.32 14.57
N VAL A 107 10.98 -1.37 14.22
CA VAL A 107 11.63 -2.57 13.69
C VAL A 107 11.54 -3.73 14.69
N TRP A 108 11.72 -3.46 15.99
CA TRP A 108 11.48 -4.45 17.03
C TRP A 108 10.03 -4.96 16.98
N HIS A 109 9.01 -4.11 17.05
CA HIS A 109 7.61 -4.55 16.98
C HIS A 109 7.26 -5.29 15.68
N LEU A 110 7.93 -4.96 14.57
CA LEU A 110 7.70 -5.58 13.27
C LEU A 110 8.41 -6.92 13.10
N ASP A 111 9.34 -7.32 13.97
CA ASP A 111 9.97 -8.66 14.05
C ASP A 111 10.62 -9.21 12.76
N GLN A 112 10.59 -8.44 11.68
CA GLN A 112 11.05 -8.77 10.33
C GLN A 112 11.64 -7.51 9.70
N PRO A 113 12.49 -7.63 8.67
CA PRO A 113 12.98 -6.48 7.91
C PRO A 113 11.86 -5.89 7.01
N PHE A 114 10.81 -5.40 7.67
CA PHE A 114 9.54 -4.97 7.08
C PHE A 114 9.62 -3.52 6.58
N ALA A 115 9.79 -3.37 5.27
CA ALA A 115 10.18 -2.12 4.64
C ALA A 115 9.01 -1.23 4.16
N ASP A 116 7.77 -1.47 4.59
CA ASP A 116 6.68 -0.52 4.32
C ASP A 116 6.86 0.72 5.20
N SER A 117 7.22 1.83 4.54
CA SER A 117 7.49 3.11 5.19
C SER A 117 6.26 3.71 5.87
N SER A 118 5.05 3.29 5.49
CA SER A 118 3.83 3.73 6.15
C SER A 118 3.64 3.15 7.55
N ALA A 119 4.48 2.21 8.01
CA ALA A 119 4.46 1.75 9.39
C ALA A 119 4.70 2.88 10.40
N LEU A 120 5.58 3.83 10.07
CA LEU A 120 5.87 4.99 10.90
C LEU A 120 4.63 5.87 11.15
N PRO A 121 3.92 6.39 10.12
CA PRO A 121 2.70 7.15 10.36
C PRO A 121 1.57 6.30 10.97
N THR A 122 1.48 4.99 10.68
CA THR A 122 0.52 4.10 11.34
C THR A 122 0.77 4.00 12.84
N TYR A 123 2.02 3.97 13.29
CA TYR A 123 2.35 4.04 14.72
C TYR A 123 1.91 5.38 15.34
N TYR A 124 2.20 6.51 14.70
CA TYR A 124 1.82 7.82 15.24
C TYR A 124 0.30 8.05 15.28
N VAL A 125 -0.44 7.61 14.26
CA VAL A 125 -1.91 7.74 14.29
C VAL A 125 -2.51 6.86 15.37
N SER A 126 -1.94 5.67 15.57
CA SER A 126 -2.35 4.77 16.65
C SER A 126 -2.04 5.35 18.02
N ARG A 127 -0.85 5.93 18.19
CA ARG A 127 -0.45 6.59 19.44
C ARG A 127 -1.38 7.75 19.79
N ALA A 128 -1.67 8.62 18.81
CA ALA A 128 -2.58 9.76 19.00
C ALA A 128 -4.02 9.32 19.26
N ALA A 129 -4.49 8.26 18.59
CA ALA A 129 -5.82 7.73 18.83
C ALA A 129 -5.92 7.11 20.24
N ARG A 130 -4.86 6.41 20.70
CA ARG A 130 -4.83 5.76 22.00
C ARG A 130 -5.07 6.71 23.17
N GLU A 131 -4.67 7.97 23.03
CA GLU A 131 -4.91 9.02 24.04
C GLU A 131 -6.41 9.22 24.36
N ARG A 132 -7.30 8.82 23.46
CA ARG A 132 -8.76 9.03 23.60
C ARG A 132 -9.58 7.75 23.51
N VAL A 133 -9.11 6.77 22.74
CA VAL A 133 -9.85 5.54 22.47
C VAL A 133 -9.02 4.30 22.75
N THR A 134 -9.71 3.19 23.01
CA THR A 134 -9.07 1.86 23.16
C THR A 134 -9.29 1.01 21.93
N VAL A 135 -10.35 1.29 21.16
CA VAL A 135 -10.68 0.64 19.90
C VAL A 135 -10.81 1.69 18.80
N ALA A 136 -10.28 1.42 17.61
CA ALA A 136 -10.46 2.24 16.43
C ALA A 136 -10.94 1.42 15.24
N LEU A 137 -11.84 1.98 14.43
CA LEU A 137 -12.21 1.41 13.13
C LEU A 137 -11.34 2.00 12.02
N SER A 138 -10.90 1.18 11.08
CA SER A 138 -10.12 1.57 9.91
C SER A 138 -10.81 1.23 8.59
N GLY A 139 -10.33 1.83 7.50
CA GLY A 139 -10.81 1.58 6.14
C GLY A 139 -10.03 0.50 5.37
N ASP A 140 -9.26 -0.34 6.05
CA ASP A 140 -8.36 -1.31 5.40
C ASP A 140 -9.12 -2.38 4.61
N GLY A 141 -8.61 -2.80 3.46
CA GLY A 141 -9.25 -3.80 2.60
C GLY A 141 -10.14 -3.25 1.49
N GLY A 142 -10.51 -1.96 1.54
CA GLY A 142 -11.33 -1.33 0.51
C GLY A 142 -10.66 -1.33 -0.88
N ASP A 143 -9.33 -1.22 -0.93
CA ASP A 143 -8.59 -1.19 -2.18
C ASP A 143 -8.44 -2.55 -2.86
N GLU A 144 -8.23 -3.61 -2.08
CA GLU A 144 -8.08 -4.97 -2.57
C GLU A 144 -9.42 -5.56 -2.98
N LEU A 145 -10.50 -5.21 -2.28
CA LEU A 145 -11.84 -5.69 -2.62
C LEU A 145 -12.47 -4.92 -3.79
N PHE A 146 -12.26 -3.61 -3.88
CA PHE A 146 -12.93 -2.73 -4.86
C PHE A 146 -11.98 -2.05 -5.85
N ALA A 147 -10.82 -2.67 -6.10
CA ALA A 147 -9.86 -2.25 -7.13
C ALA A 147 -9.35 -0.80 -6.98
N GLY A 148 -8.94 -0.44 -5.77
CA GLY A 148 -8.61 0.93 -5.39
C GLY A 148 -7.28 1.51 -5.82
N TYR A 149 -6.28 0.66 -6.08
CA TYR A 149 -4.98 1.06 -6.64
C TYR A 149 -5.08 1.41 -8.12
N GLN A 150 -5.80 2.49 -8.44
CA GLN A 150 -6.20 2.91 -9.79
C GLN A 150 -5.05 2.89 -10.79
N ARG A 151 -3.89 3.44 -10.40
CA ARG A 151 -2.69 3.49 -11.25
C ARG A 151 -2.13 2.10 -11.51
N ARG A 152 -1.93 1.30 -10.46
CA ARG A 152 -1.38 -0.06 -10.54
C ARG A 152 -2.24 -0.95 -11.43
N TYR A 153 -3.54 -1.05 -11.11
CA TYR A 153 -4.46 -1.86 -11.90
C TYR A 153 -4.66 -1.30 -13.32
N GLY A 154 -4.67 0.02 -13.49
CA GLY A 154 -4.81 0.67 -14.79
C GLY A 154 -3.62 0.40 -15.72
N ILE A 155 -2.39 0.52 -15.21
CA ILE A 155 -1.16 0.20 -15.96
C ILE A 155 -1.16 -1.28 -16.34
N HIS A 156 -1.44 -2.17 -15.38
CA HIS A 156 -1.45 -3.60 -15.66
C HIS A 156 -2.51 -4.01 -16.69
N ARG A 157 -3.69 -3.37 -16.65
CA ARG A 157 -4.74 -3.55 -17.68
C ARG A 157 -4.28 -3.06 -19.05
N LEU A 158 -3.57 -1.93 -19.11
CA LEU A 158 -2.98 -1.43 -20.36
C LEU A 158 -1.93 -2.41 -20.90
N GLU A 159 -1.01 -2.88 -20.07
CA GLU A 159 -0.03 -3.89 -20.45
C GLU A 159 -0.70 -5.14 -21.00
N GLN A 160 -1.75 -5.64 -20.34
CA GLN A 160 -2.46 -6.82 -20.80
C GLN A 160 -3.17 -6.59 -22.14
N ARG A 161 -3.72 -5.39 -22.37
CA ARG A 161 -4.29 -5.02 -23.68
C ARG A 161 -3.20 -5.01 -24.76
N LEU A 162 -2.05 -4.41 -24.48
CA LEU A 162 -0.92 -4.39 -25.40
C LEU A 162 -0.35 -5.80 -25.66
N ARG A 163 -0.30 -6.67 -24.65
CA ARG A 163 0.10 -8.08 -24.83
C ARG A 163 -0.82 -8.85 -25.78
N ARG A 164 -2.13 -8.54 -25.78
CA ARG A 164 -3.11 -9.15 -26.68
C ARG A 164 -3.03 -8.60 -28.10
N LEU A 165 -2.71 -7.32 -28.27
CA LEU A 165 -2.67 -6.66 -29.57
C LEU A 165 -1.33 -6.86 -30.31
N ILE A 166 -0.21 -6.95 -29.58
CA ILE A 166 1.13 -6.99 -30.16
C ILE A 166 1.62 -8.45 -30.22
N PRO A 167 2.05 -8.95 -31.40
CA PRO A 167 2.58 -10.30 -31.56
C PRO A 167 3.78 -10.61 -30.66
N GLY A 168 3.84 -11.85 -30.16
CA GLY A 168 4.89 -12.33 -29.23
C GLY A 168 6.34 -12.05 -29.65
N PRO A 169 6.73 -12.26 -30.92
CA PRO A 169 8.09 -11.97 -31.40
C PRO A 169 8.47 -10.50 -31.26
N ILE A 170 7.56 -9.57 -31.56
CA ILE A 170 7.79 -8.12 -31.43
C ILE A 170 7.91 -7.75 -29.95
N ARG A 171 7.02 -8.27 -29.10
CA ARG A 171 7.07 -7.97 -27.66
C ARG A 171 8.38 -8.42 -27.02
N ARG A 172 8.82 -9.65 -27.30
CA ARG A 172 10.01 -10.25 -26.68
C ARG A 172 11.32 -9.83 -27.34
N GLY A 173 11.33 -9.67 -28.66
CA GLY A 173 12.53 -9.37 -29.45
C GLY A 173 12.85 -7.89 -29.59
N VAL A 174 11.84 -7.01 -29.48
CA VAL A 174 12.02 -5.56 -29.70
C VAL A 174 11.63 -4.76 -28.46
N LEU A 175 10.38 -4.87 -28.01
CA LEU A 175 9.86 -3.98 -26.96
C LEU A 175 10.49 -4.23 -25.59
N ALA A 176 10.66 -5.49 -25.19
CA ALA A 176 11.28 -5.81 -23.91
C ALA A 176 12.77 -5.40 -23.83
N PRO A 177 13.61 -5.66 -24.85
CA PRO A 177 14.98 -5.12 -24.89
C PRO A 177 15.02 -3.59 -24.89
N LEU A 178 14.15 -2.92 -25.64
CA LEU A 178 14.02 -1.46 -25.60
C LEU A 178 13.69 -0.96 -24.19
N GLY A 179 12.84 -1.67 -23.45
CA GLY A 179 12.56 -1.38 -22.05
C GLY A 179 13.81 -1.38 -21.17
N ARG A 180 14.71 -2.36 -21.35
CA ARG A 180 15.97 -2.44 -20.58
C ARG A 180 16.88 -1.24 -20.84
N LEU A 181 16.95 -0.81 -22.10
CA LEU A 181 17.73 0.35 -22.56
C LEU A 181 17.05 1.69 -22.24
N TYR A 182 15.73 1.69 -22.03
CA TYR A 182 14.97 2.91 -21.77
C TYR A 182 15.49 3.60 -20.50
N PRO A 183 15.73 4.92 -20.55
CA PRO A 183 16.27 5.65 -19.41
C PRO A 183 15.27 5.63 -18.24
N ARG A 184 15.77 5.33 -17.03
CA ARG A 184 15.00 5.46 -15.78
C ARG A 184 15.47 6.71 -15.06
N SER A 185 14.93 7.86 -15.45
CA SER A 185 15.22 9.14 -14.80
C SER A 185 13.95 9.79 -14.32
N ASP A 186 14.01 10.43 -13.15
CA ASP A 186 12.89 11.22 -12.65
C ASP A 186 12.68 12.51 -13.43
N ARG A 187 13.64 12.91 -14.27
CA ARG A 187 13.52 14.05 -15.18
C ARG A 187 12.54 13.80 -16.32
N ILE A 188 12.26 12.53 -16.62
CA ILE A 188 11.29 12.16 -17.65
C ILE A 188 9.88 12.36 -17.08
N PRO A 189 9.00 13.11 -17.77
CA PRO A 189 7.61 13.25 -17.37
C PRO A 189 6.96 11.88 -17.15
N ARG A 190 6.16 11.74 -16.08
CA ARG A 190 5.52 10.48 -15.69
C ARG A 190 4.84 9.70 -16.82
N PRO A 191 4.07 10.29 -17.77
CA PRO A 191 3.46 9.52 -18.85
C PRO A 191 4.47 8.89 -19.82
N LEU A 192 5.70 9.41 -19.87
CA LEU A 192 6.78 8.93 -20.74
C LEU A 192 7.69 7.92 -20.04
N ARG A 193 7.46 7.60 -18.76
CA ARG A 193 8.28 6.61 -18.02
C ARG A 193 7.88 5.18 -18.39
N LEU A 194 8.20 4.76 -19.61
CA LEU A 194 7.73 3.50 -20.19
C LEU A 194 8.66 2.30 -19.92
N LYS A 195 9.79 2.49 -19.24
CA LYS A 195 10.77 1.41 -18.98
C LYS A 195 10.13 0.12 -18.46
N LEU A 196 9.36 0.21 -17.38
CA LEU A 196 8.79 -0.97 -16.73
C LEU A 196 7.71 -1.60 -17.61
N VAL A 197 6.81 -0.79 -18.18
CA VAL A 197 5.77 -1.22 -19.13
C VAL A 197 6.39 -2.00 -20.28
N LEU A 198 7.40 -1.43 -20.96
CA LEU A 198 8.07 -2.07 -22.08
C LEU A 198 8.75 -3.38 -21.67
N SER A 199 9.43 -3.39 -20.53
CA SER A 199 10.08 -4.60 -19.98
C SER A 199 9.05 -5.70 -19.68
N ASN A 200 7.90 -5.32 -19.12
CA ASN A 200 6.80 -6.20 -18.75
C ASN A 200 6.04 -6.77 -19.96
N LEU A 201 6.07 -6.13 -21.14
CA LEU A 201 5.44 -6.69 -22.35
C LEU A 201 6.07 -8.02 -22.78
N GLY A 202 7.36 -8.22 -22.49
CA GLY A 202 8.05 -9.50 -22.74
C GLY A 202 7.70 -10.60 -21.74
N GLN A 203 7.09 -10.26 -20.60
CA GLN A 203 6.80 -11.17 -19.50
C GLN A 203 5.38 -11.75 -19.57
N SER A 204 5.11 -12.80 -18.78
CA SER A 204 3.74 -13.29 -18.56
C SER A 204 2.89 -12.26 -17.80
N PHE A 205 1.57 -12.46 -17.79
CA PHE A 205 0.64 -11.60 -17.05
C PHE A 205 1.01 -11.52 -15.57
N GLU A 206 1.19 -12.69 -14.95
CA GLU A 206 1.48 -12.86 -13.53
C GLU A 206 2.84 -12.25 -13.17
N ARG A 207 3.86 -12.52 -13.99
CA ARG A 207 5.22 -12.03 -13.76
C ARG A 207 5.32 -10.52 -13.90
N ALA A 208 4.61 -9.94 -14.84
CA ALA A 208 4.55 -8.49 -14.98
C ALA A 208 3.87 -7.82 -13.78
N TYR A 209 2.77 -8.40 -13.28
CA TYR A 209 2.12 -7.87 -12.08
C TYR A 209 3.05 -7.94 -10.86
N PHE A 210 3.77 -9.05 -10.70
CA PHE A 210 4.78 -9.19 -9.66
C PHE A 210 5.88 -8.12 -9.77
N ASN A 211 6.35 -7.82 -10.99
CA ASN A 211 7.33 -6.75 -11.21
C ASN A 211 6.78 -5.38 -10.83
N ASP A 212 5.50 -5.10 -11.10
CA ASP A 212 4.83 -3.85 -10.72
C ASP A 212 4.77 -3.65 -9.20
N MET A 213 4.75 -4.77 -8.45
CA MET A 213 4.73 -4.80 -6.98
C MET A 213 6.13 -4.85 -6.34
N SER A 214 7.19 -5.06 -7.14
CA SER A 214 8.53 -5.32 -6.61
C SER A 214 9.34 -4.06 -6.41
N LEU A 215 9.99 -3.93 -5.24
CA LEU A 215 10.96 -2.86 -4.96
C LEU A 215 12.23 -2.98 -5.82
N PHE A 216 12.68 -4.21 -6.04
CA PHE A 216 13.82 -4.58 -6.87
C PHE A 216 13.41 -5.66 -7.86
N LEU A 217 13.69 -5.44 -9.14
CA LEU A 217 13.60 -6.49 -10.15
C LEU A 217 14.75 -7.50 -9.99
N ASP A 218 14.61 -8.70 -10.54
CA ASP A 218 15.64 -9.75 -10.45
C ASP A 218 17.03 -9.28 -10.92
N GLU A 219 17.09 -8.50 -11.99
CA GLU A 219 18.34 -7.95 -12.51
C GLU A 219 18.96 -6.94 -11.53
N GLU A 220 18.13 -6.13 -10.88
CA GLU A 220 18.56 -5.18 -9.85
C GLU A 220 19.05 -5.93 -8.58
N LYS A 221 18.37 -7.03 -8.19
CA LYS A 221 18.81 -7.90 -7.09
C LYS A 221 20.17 -8.54 -7.38
N ARG A 222 20.37 -9.09 -8.59
CA ARG A 222 21.66 -9.70 -9.00
C ARG A 222 22.81 -8.69 -9.02
N ALA A 223 22.53 -7.45 -9.42
CA ALA A 223 23.52 -6.38 -9.41
C ALA A 223 23.83 -5.85 -7.99
N LEU A 224 22.85 -5.92 -7.09
CA LEU A 224 22.96 -5.46 -5.71
C LEU A 224 23.64 -6.50 -4.80
N CYS A 225 23.27 -7.77 -4.90
CA CYS A 225 23.72 -8.83 -4.00
C CYS A 225 25.12 -9.37 -4.36
N THR A 226 25.86 -9.84 -3.35
CA THR A 226 27.14 -10.52 -3.54
C THR A 226 26.94 -11.89 -4.23
N PRO A 227 27.91 -12.36 -5.03
CA PRO A 227 27.85 -13.71 -5.62
C PRO A 227 27.66 -14.81 -4.57
N GLU A 228 28.31 -14.69 -3.42
CA GLU A 228 28.28 -15.67 -2.33
C GLU A 228 26.87 -15.78 -1.75
N PHE A 229 26.20 -14.64 -1.49
CA PHE A 229 24.83 -14.64 -1.02
C PHE A 229 23.86 -15.20 -2.08
N LEU A 230 24.01 -14.80 -3.35
CA LEU A 230 23.19 -15.33 -4.45
C LEU A 230 23.32 -16.85 -4.60
N ALA A 231 24.51 -17.41 -4.36
CA ALA A 231 24.73 -18.85 -4.38
C ALA A 231 23.97 -19.58 -3.25
N GLN A 232 23.85 -18.95 -2.07
CA GLN A 232 23.08 -19.48 -0.93
C GLN A 232 21.58 -19.47 -1.19
N VAL A 233 21.06 -18.42 -1.83
CA VAL A 233 19.62 -18.25 -2.11
C VAL A 233 19.18 -18.71 -3.50
N ARG A 234 20.03 -19.43 -4.25
CA ARG A 234 19.79 -19.81 -5.65
C ARG A 234 18.48 -20.59 -5.90
N HIS A 235 17.98 -21.26 -4.87
CA HIS A 235 16.74 -22.06 -4.93
C HIS A 235 15.50 -21.28 -4.45
N HIS A 236 15.67 -20.01 -4.07
CA HIS A 236 14.60 -19.17 -3.58
C HIS A 236 14.13 -18.22 -4.68
N ASP A 237 12.92 -18.44 -5.19
CA ASP A 237 12.26 -17.54 -6.15
C ASP A 237 11.17 -16.73 -5.45
N SER A 238 11.37 -15.41 -5.35
CA SER A 238 10.39 -14.49 -4.78
C SER A 238 9.05 -14.51 -5.53
N PHE A 239 9.03 -14.90 -6.82
CA PHE A 239 7.82 -14.99 -7.62
C PHE A 239 7.02 -16.27 -7.35
N ALA A 240 7.66 -17.36 -6.89
CA ALA A 240 6.99 -18.65 -6.72
C ALA A 240 5.81 -18.57 -5.74
N GLY A 241 5.95 -17.81 -4.64
CA GLY A 241 4.86 -17.56 -3.69
C GLY A 241 3.68 -16.82 -4.34
N PHE A 242 3.97 -15.83 -5.19
CA PHE A 242 2.98 -15.07 -5.95
C PHE A 242 2.27 -15.94 -7.00
N SER A 243 3.02 -16.77 -7.73
CA SER A 243 2.49 -17.62 -8.80
C SER A 243 1.44 -18.61 -8.28
N ARG A 244 1.67 -19.22 -7.10
CA ARG A 244 0.72 -20.16 -6.48
C ARG A 244 -0.66 -19.56 -6.25
N HIS A 245 -0.74 -18.26 -5.97
CA HIS A 245 -2.03 -17.58 -5.81
C HIS A 245 -2.70 -17.31 -7.15
N PHE A 246 -1.93 -16.97 -8.20
CA PHE A 246 -2.48 -16.82 -9.54
C PHE A 246 -3.04 -18.13 -10.12
N ASP A 247 -2.42 -19.27 -9.80
CA ASP A 247 -2.88 -20.59 -10.26
C ASP A 247 -4.28 -20.93 -9.73
N ARG A 248 -4.60 -20.51 -8.49
CA ARG A 248 -5.92 -20.75 -7.87
C ARG A 248 -7.07 -19.98 -8.52
N VAL A 249 -6.76 -18.95 -9.30
CA VAL A 249 -7.75 -18.08 -9.95
C VAL A 249 -7.49 -17.98 -11.45
N ARG A 250 -6.86 -18.99 -12.06
CA ARG A 250 -6.44 -18.97 -13.46
C ARG A 250 -7.58 -18.62 -14.42
N ASP A 251 -8.78 -19.13 -14.12
CA ASP A 251 -9.97 -18.99 -14.97
C ASP A 251 -10.79 -17.72 -14.69
N ALA A 252 -10.43 -16.95 -13.66
CA ALA A 252 -11.09 -15.68 -13.36
C ALA A 252 -10.70 -14.58 -14.36
N ASP A 253 -11.49 -13.52 -14.45
CA ASP A 253 -11.14 -12.38 -15.29
C ASP A 253 -9.84 -11.70 -14.81
N PRO A 254 -9.10 -10.98 -15.69
CA PRO A 254 -7.80 -10.40 -15.33
C PRO A 254 -7.82 -9.49 -14.10
N LEU A 255 -8.90 -8.72 -13.86
CA LEU A 255 -8.96 -7.86 -12.68
C LEU A 255 -9.14 -8.71 -11.42
N SER A 256 -10.09 -9.63 -11.40
CA SER A 256 -10.32 -10.50 -10.24
C SER A 256 -9.08 -11.31 -9.86
N ARG A 257 -8.29 -11.74 -10.86
CA ARG A 257 -7.00 -12.42 -10.64
C ARG A 257 -6.03 -11.59 -9.81
N VAL A 258 -5.83 -10.32 -10.17
CA VAL A 258 -4.92 -9.45 -9.42
C VAL A 258 -5.49 -9.04 -8.06
N LEU A 259 -6.80 -8.81 -7.95
CA LEU A 259 -7.45 -8.51 -6.66
C LEU A 259 -7.30 -9.67 -5.67
N TYR A 260 -7.45 -10.91 -6.14
CA TYR A 260 -7.23 -12.10 -5.31
C TYR A 260 -5.81 -12.17 -4.76
N VAL A 261 -4.83 -11.96 -5.65
CA VAL A 261 -3.42 -12.04 -5.28
C VAL A 261 -3.07 -10.94 -4.30
N ASP A 262 -3.52 -9.71 -4.52
CA ASP A 262 -3.35 -8.61 -3.55
C ASP A 262 -4.00 -8.94 -2.22
N PHE A 263 -5.22 -9.46 -2.22
CA PHE A 263 -5.92 -9.86 -0.99
C PHE A 263 -5.14 -10.93 -0.21
N LYS A 264 -4.50 -11.88 -0.90
CA LYS A 264 -3.75 -12.99 -0.29
C LYS A 264 -2.29 -12.70 0.01
N THR A 265 -1.72 -11.64 -0.56
CA THR A 265 -0.30 -11.31 -0.39
C THR A 265 -0.15 -9.92 0.20
N TRP A 266 -0.45 -8.87 -0.55
CA TRP A 266 -0.30 -7.47 -0.14
C TRP A 266 -1.12 -7.13 1.11
N LEU A 267 -2.43 -7.39 1.11
CA LEU A 267 -3.27 -7.11 2.28
C LEU A 267 -2.84 -7.94 3.50
N ALA A 268 -2.71 -9.25 3.31
CA ALA A 268 -2.48 -10.19 4.40
C ALA A 268 -1.08 -10.08 5.02
N ASN A 269 -0.04 -9.85 4.21
CA ASN A 269 1.35 -9.88 4.66
C ASN A 269 1.99 -8.49 4.81
N ASP A 270 1.35 -7.42 4.32
CA ASP A 270 1.87 -6.06 4.41
C ASP A 270 0.92 -5.16 5.22
N ILE A 271 -0.25 -4.82 4.67
CA ILE A 271 -1.17 -3.85 5.29
C ILE A 271 -1.64 -4.30 6.67
N LEU A 272 -2.13 -5.54 6.80
CA LEU A 272 -2.68 -6.02 8.06
C LEU A 272 -1.60 -6.25 9.11
N VAL A 273 -0.42 -6.74 8.71
CA VAL A 273 0.73 -6.91 9.60
C VAL A 273 1.15 -5.57 10.19
N LYS A 274 1.26 -4.54 9.33
CA LYS A 274 1.58 -3.18 9.76
C LYS A 274 0.53 -2.64 10.73
N VAL A 275 -0.75 -2.65 10.33
CA VAL A 275 -1.81 -2.04 11.14
C VAL A 275 -1.92 -2.70 12.50
N ASP A 276 -1.91 -4.03 12.54
CA ASP A 276 -1.95 -4.79 13.79
C ASP A 276 -0.74 -4.47 14.68
N ARG A 277 0.49 -4.65 14.18
CA ARG A 277 1.70 -4.48 15.00
C ARG A 277 1.92 -3.04 15.45
N MET A 278 1.66 -2.06 14.59
CA MET A 278 1.85 -0.64 14.92
C MET A 278 0.76 -0.09 15.85
N SER A 279 -0.46 -0.60 15.75
CA SER A 279 -1.53 -0.23 16.70
C SER A 279 -1.35 -0.92 18.06
N MET A 280 -0.95 -2.19 18.08
CA MET A 280 -0.68 -2.93 19.30
C MET A 280 0.58 -2.44 20.04
N ALA A 281 1.58 -1.90 19.32
CA ALA A 281 2.70 -1.16 19.93
C ALA A 281 2.23 0.03 20.79
N CYS A 282 1.00 0.52 20.57
CA CYS A 282 0.32 1.57 21.31
C CYS A 282 -0.85 1.03 22.15
N SER A 283 -1.01 -0.29 22.31
CA SER A 283 -2.15 -0.90 23.01
C SER A 283 -3.52 -0.44 22.49
N LEU A 284 -3.65 -0.25 21.18
CA LEU A 284 -4.88 0.14 20.49
C LEU A 284 -5.38 -1.01 19.63
N GLU A 285 -6.63 -1.44 19.82
CA GLU A 285 -7.28 -2.42 18.95
C GLU A 285 -7.79 -1.74 17.68
N VAL A 286 -7.42 -2.25 16.50
CA VAL A 286 -7.93 -1.75 15.21
C VAL A 286 -8.80 -2.80 14.52
N ARG A 287 -10.00 -2.39 14.11
CA ARG A 287 -10.98 -3.25 13.42
C ARG A 287 -11.24 -2.73 12.02
N SER A 288 -11.27 -3.63 11.02
CA SER A 288 -11.68 -3.28 9.66
C SER A 288 -13.07 -3.84 9.31
N PRO A 289 -14.09 -2.96 9.13
CA PRO A 289 -15.41 -3.36 8.62
C PRO A 289 -15.40 -3.90 7.20
N LEU A 290 -14.55 -3.37 6.32
CA LEU A 290 -14.48 -3.80 4.93
C LEU A 290 -14.01 -5.26 4.78
N LEU A 291 -13.37 -5.82 5.80
CA LEU A 291 -12.94 -7.22 5.83
C LEU A 291 -13.99 -8.16 6.45
N ASP A 292 -15.23 -7.72 6.60
CA ASP A 292 -16.32 -8.64 6.90
C ASP A 292 -16.49 -9.69 5.82
N HIS A 293 -16.65 -10.97 6.23
CA HIS A 293 -16.78 -12.08 5.30
C HIS A 293 -17.93 -11.88 4.31
N LYS A 294 -19.06 -11.28 4.72
CA LYS A 294 -20.18 -11.02 3.82
C LYS A 294 -19.85 -9.95 2.79
N ILE A 295 -19.06 -8.94 3.16
CA ILE A 295 -18.56 -7.94 2.20
C ILE A 295 -17.56 -8.57 1.24
N ILE A 296 -16.68 -9.45 1.73
CA ILE A 296 -15.69 -10.17 0.89
C ILE A 296 -16.40 -11.09 -0.10
N GLU A 297 -17.40 -11.86 0.34
CA GLU A 297 -18.22 -12.73 -0.49
C GLU A 297 -19.01 -11.93 -1.53
N PHE A 298 -19.68 -10.86 -1.09
CA PHE A 298 -20.39 -9.96 -1.98
C PHE A 298 -19.45 -9.35 -3.02
N ALA A 299 -18.30 -8.81 -2.60
CA ALA A 299 -17.30 -8.27 -3.52
C ALA A 299 -16.79 -9.32 -4.50
N ALA A 300 -16.61 -10.57 -4.08
CA ALA A 300 -16.22 -11.66 -4.96
C ALA A 300 -17.30 -11.99 -6.02
N SER A 301 -18.58 -11.77 -5.68
CA SER A 301 -19.71 -12.00 -6.58
C SER A 301 -19.97 -10.88 -7.61
N LEU A 302 -19.33 -9.72 -7.45
CA LEU A 302 -19.58 -8.57 -8.31
C LEU A 302 -18.91 -8.72 -9.68
N PRO A 303 -19.61 -8.34 -10.77
CA PRO A 303 -18.98 -8.08 -12.06
C PRO A 303 -17.78 -7.11 -11.93
N PRO A 304 -16.65 -7.35 -12.62
CA PRO A 304 -15.44 -6.51 -12.52
C PRO A 304 -15.69 -5.03 -12.83
N ALA A 305 -16.64 -4.74 -13.73
CA ALA A 305 -17.03 -3.39 -14.10
C ALA A 305 -17.64 -2.58 -12.94
N LEU A 306 -18.19 -3.22 -11.91
CA LEU A 306 -18.70 -2.55 -10.70
C LEU A 306 -17.58 -2.25 -9.68
N LYS A 307 -16.38 -2.81 -9.86
CA LYS A 307 -15.19 -2.48 -9.08
C LYS A 307 -14.34 -1.42 -9.77
N PHE A 308 -14.08 -1.62 -11.06
CA PHE A 308 -13.28 -0.73 -11.90
C PHE A 308 -13.99 -0.43 -13.23
N ARG A 309 -14.56 0.77 -13.37
CA ARG A 309 -15.30 1.20 -14.56
C ARG A 309 -14.54 2.28 -15.34
N GLY A 310 -14.06 1.94 -16.55
CA GLY A 310 -13.31 2.90 -17.37
C GLY A 310 -12.00 3.30 -16.69
N SER A 311 -11.89 4.55 -16.23
CA SER A 311 -10.80 5.07 -15.40
C SER A 311 -11.15 5.16 -13.91
N VAL A 312 -12.37 4.84 -13.51
CA VAL A 312 -12.89 4.98 -12.14
C VAL A 312 -12.67 3.70 -11.35
N SER A 313 -11.78 3.75 -10.36
CA SER A 313 -11.62 2.72 -9.31
C SER A 313 -12.63 2.90 -8.18
N LYS A 314 -12.83 1.84 -7.38
CA LYS A 314 -13.76 1.81 -6.23
C LYS A 314 -15.16 2.29 -6.61
N PHE A 315 -15.63 1.92 -7.80
CA PHE A 315 -16.86 2.49 -8.35
C PHE A 315 -18.04 2.35 -7.38
N LEU A 316 -18.28 1.13 -6.89
CA LEU A 316 -19.37 0.87 -5.94
C LEU A 316 -19.22 1.61 -4.61
N LEU A 317 -18.01 1.59 -4.02
CA LEU A 317 -17.75 2.26 -2.75
C LEU A 317 -17.88 3.79 -2.88
N LYS A 318 -17.47 4.37 -4.01
CA LYS A 318 -17.69 5.79 -4.31
C LYS A 318 -19.17 6.15 -4.42
N GLN A 319 -19.99 5.27 -5.01
CA GLN A 319 -21.45 5.46 -5.04
C GLN A 319 -22.05 5.42 -3.63
N HIS A 320 -21.58 4.51 -2.78
CA HIS A 320 -22.00 4.43 -1.39
C HIS A 320 -21.64 5.70 -0.59
N VAL A 321 -20.44 6.25 -0.79
CA VAL A 321 -20.01 7.47 -0.10
C VAL A 321 -20.74 8.71 -0.64
N ALA A 322 -20.96 8.80 -1.95
CA ALA A 322 -21.63 9.94 -2.58
C ALA A 322 -23.07 10.16 -2.09
N SER A 323 -23.74 9.12 -1.58
CA SER A 323 -25.08 9.27 -0.99
C SER A 323 -25.06 9.79 0.46
N ARG A 324 -23.89 9.93 1.08
CA ARG A 324 -23.72 10.23 2.52
C ARG A 324 -22.84 11.43 2.81
N LEU A 325 -21.99 11.81 1.87
CA LEU A 325 -21.01 12.87 2.01
C LEU A 325 -21.07 13.83 0.81
N PRO A 326 -20.62 15.10 0.97
CA PRO A 326 -20.43 16.01 -0.15
C PRO A 326 -19.54 15.41 -1.24
N ALA A 327 -19.57 15.93 -2.46
CA ALA A 327 -18.84 15.36 -3.60
C ALA A 327 -17.30 15.33 -3.43
N THR A 328 -16.75 16.21 -2.60
CA THR A 328 -15.30 16.48 -2.48
C THR A 328 -14.45 15.23 -2.12
N PRO A 329 -14.81 14.37 -1.16
CA PRO A 329 -14.02 13.17 -0.82
C PRO A 329 -14.15 12.04 -1.84
N VAL A 330 -15.24 12.01 -2.63
CA VAL A 330 -15.58 10.89 -3.53
C VAL A 330 -14.67 10.83 -4.76
N HIS A 331 -14.30 12.00 -5.30
CA HIS A 331 -13.55 12.10 -6.56
C HIS A 331 -12.04 12.25 -6.39
N ARG A 332 -11.56 12.27 -5.14
CA ARG A 332 -10.13 12.42 -4.86
C ARG A 332 -9.34 11.19 -5.35
N PRO A 333 -8.21 11.38 -6.03
CA PRO A 333 -7.26 10.30 -6.28
C PRO A 333 -6.78 9.71 -4.95
N LYS A 334 -6.61 8.38 -4.88
CA LYS A 334 -5.99 7.75 -3.71
C LYS A 334 -4.60 8.32 -3.49
N GLN A 335 -4.34 8.76 -2.27
CA GLN A 335 -3.03 9.09 -1.75
C GLN A 335 -2.75 8.10 -0.62
N GLY A 336 -1.58 7.45 -0.66
CA GLY A 336 -1.17 6.54 0.41
C GLY A 336 -0.68 7.32 1.63
N PHE A 337 -0.55 6.63 2.77
CA PHE A 337 0.23 7.09 3.93
C PHE A 337 1.75 7.08 3.62
N GLU A 338 2.13 7.66 2.49
CA GLU A 338 3.51 7.66 2.01
C GLU A 338 4.31 8.74 2.73
N LEU A 339 5.36 8.33 3.45
CA LEU A 339 6.36 9.25 3.97
C LEU A 339 6.99 10.03 2.80
N PRO A 340 7.34 11.31 2.98
CA PRO A 340 8.12 12.08 2.02
C PRO A 340 9.60 11.64 2.02
N LEU A 341 9.85 10.34 1.88
CA LEU A 341 11.18 9.71 1.98
C LEU A 341 12.20 10.35 1.05
N THR A 342 11.77 10.80 -0.14
CA THR A 342 12.71 11.41 -1.10
C THR A 342 13.28 12.72 -0.58
N SER A 343 12.50 13.58 0.09
CA SER A 343 13.05 14.80 0.69
C SER A 343 13.84 14.47 1.94
N TRP A 344 13.28 13.64 2.83
CA TRP A 344 13.90 13.30 4.10
C TRP A 344 15.27 12.61 3.92
N LEU A 345 15.40 11.63 3.02
CA LEU A 345 16.68 10.95 2.77
C LEU A 345 17.73 11.87 2.13
N ARG A 346 17.29 12.93 1.42
CA ARG A 346 18.19 13.95 0.84
C ARG A 346 18.58 15.04 1.83
N GLY A 347 17.73 15.30 2.83
CA GLY A 347 17.87 16.33 3.84
C GLY A 347 18.11 15.73 5.23
N GLU A 348 17.07 15.76 6.06
CA GLU A 348 17.12 15.53 7.51
C GLU A 348 17.67 14.15 7.90
N LEU A 349 17.42 13.11 7.09
CA LEU A 349 17.85 11.74 7.36
C LEU A 349 19.13 11.36 6.63
N LYS A 350 19.74 12.29 5.89
CA LYS A 350 20.88 12.01 5.02
C LYS A 350 22.06 11.42 5.80
N ASP A 351 22.50 12.11 6.85
CA ASP A 351 23.70 11.71 7.57
C ASP A 351 23.47 10.41 8.36
N MET A 352 22.33 10.29 9.06
CA MET A 352 21.92 9.05 9.74
C MET A 352 21.90 7.86 8.77
N THR A 353 21.28 8.02 7.60
CA THR A 353 21.17 6.95 6.60
C THR A 353 22.53 6.55 6.05
N ARG A 354 23.37 7.54 5.74
CA ARG A 354 24.74 7.30 5.27
C ARG A 354 25.54 6.52 6.30
N ASP A 355 25.54 6.99 7.54
CA ASP A 355 26.34 6.40 8.60
C ASP A 355 25.85 4.98 8.95
N LEU A 356 24.55 4.72 8.83
CA LEU A 356 23.97 3.38 8.96
C LEU A 356 24.44 2.44 7.83
N LEU A 357 24.18 2.82 6.57
CA LEU A 357 24.38 1.95 5.41
C LEU A 357 25.85 1.74 5.04
N PHE A 358 26.74 2.69 5.35
CA PHE A 358 28.17 2.62 5.05
C PHE A 358 29.02 2.31 6.28
N SER A 359 28.41 1.89 7.39
CA SER A 359 29.14 1.39 8.55
C SER A 359 29.93 0.12 8.20
N THR A 360 31.06 -0.10 8.90
CA THR A 360 31.84 -1.35 8.80
C THR A 360 30.99 -2.58 9.08
N ARG A 361 30.04 -2.44 10.01
CA ARG A 361 29.05 -3.46 10.36
C ARG A 361 28.15 -3.84 9.18
N ALA A 362 27.54 -2.85 8.53
CA ALA A 362 26.67 -3.07 7.37
C ALA A 362 27.45 -3.69 6.19
N ALA A 363 28.67 -3.21 5.94
CA ALA A 363 29.55 -3.78 4.91
C ALA A 363 29.96 -5.23 5.23
N GLY A 364 30.17 -5.55 6.51
CA GLY A 364 30.55 -6.88 6.98
C GLY A 364 29.46 -7.94 6.87
N ARG A 365 28.20 -7.58 6.56
CA ARG A 365 27.08 -8.53 6.42
C ARG A 365 27.26 -9.52 5.26
N GLY A 366 27.97 -9.13 4.21
CA GLY A 366 28.22 -9.97 3.04
C GLY A 366 27.02 -10.23 2.12
N TYR A 367 25.85 -9.61 2.33
CA TYR A 367 24.67 -9.81 1.47
C TYR A 367 24.67 -8.93 0.22
N VAL A 368 25.07 -7.67 0.38
CA VAL A 368 25.01 -6.63 -0.67
C VAL A 368 26.39 -6.10 -0.97
N ARG A 369 26.63 -5.73 -2.24
CA ARG A 369 27.88 -5.14 -2.69
C ARG A 369 27.93 -3.67 -2.26
N PRO A 370 28.94 -3.24 -1.48
CA PRO A 370 29.06 -1.85 -1.03
C PRO A 370 29.03 -0.84 -2.18
N GLU A 371 29.63 -1.17 -3.32
CA GLU A 371 29.65 -0.30 -4.51
C GLU A 371 28.26 -0.15 -5.13
N ALA A 372 27.42 -1.19 -5.07
CA ALA A 372 26.05 -1.12 -5.56
C ALA A 372 25.18 -0.24 -4.65
N VAL A 373 25.32 -0.37 -3.33
CA VAL A 373 24.66 0.51 -2.36
C VAL A 373 25.12 1.95 -2.55
N LYS A 374 26.42 2.18 -2.75
CA LYS A 374 26.98 3.51 -3.03
C LYS A 374 26.40 4.15 -4.30
N ARG A 375 26.25 3.37 -5.39
CA ARG A 375 25.61 3.87 -6.62
C ARG A 375 24.15 4.29 -6.38
N LEU A 376 23.36 3.45 -5.69
CA LEU A 376 21.97 3.78 -5.36
C LEU A 376 21.87 5.08 -4.54
N TRP A 377 22.76 5.22 -3.56
CA TRP A 377 22.87 6.41 -2.72
C TRP A 377 23.24 7.65 -3.54
N ASP A 378 24.32 7.61 -4.31
CA ASP A 378 24.81 8.75 -5.09
C ASP A 378 23.78 9.21 -6.14
N ASP A 379 23.12 8.27 -6.84
CA ASP A 379 22.06 8.57 -7.81
C ASP A 379 20.85 9.25 -7.15
N HIS A 380 20.49 8.80 -5.95
CA HIS A 380 19.42 9.39 -5.15
C HIS A 380 19.76 10.81 -4.71
N GLN A 381 20.94 11.00 -4.13
CA GLN A 381 21.39 12.30 -3.61
C GLN A 381 21.55 13.35 -4.72
N ARG A 382 21.97 12.95 -5.92
CA ARG A 382 22.11 13.84 -7.10
C ARG A 382 20.79 14.20 -7.77
N GLY A 383 19.67 13.61 -7.35
CA GLY A 383 18.38 13.86 -7.98
C GLY A 383 18.24 13.26 -9.39
N TYR A 384 19.10 12.34 -9.77
CA TYR A 384 19.04 11.68 -11.08
C TYR A 384 17.87 10.68 -11.16
N ARG A 385 17.73 9.87 -10.10
CA ARG A 385 16.64 8.91 -9.89
C ARG A 385 16.37 8.76 -8.40
N SER A 386 15.10 8.71 -7.99
CA SER A 386 14.72 8.43 -6.62
C SER A 386 14.82 6.93 -6.35
N HIS A 387 15.74 6.58 -5.45
CA HIS A 387 15.87 5.25 -4.87
C HIS A 387 15.34 5.20 -3.43
N ALA A 388 14.43 6.11 -3.07
CA ALA A 388 14.00 6.29 -1.68
C ALA A 388 13.49 4.99 -1.03
N SER A 389 12.60 4.26 -1.70
CA SER A 389 12.07 2.98 -1.18
C SER A 389 13.14 1.88 -1.10
N GLN A 390 14.08 1.84 -2.05
CA GLN A 390 15.19 0.89 -2.03
C GLN A 390 16.15 1.17 -0.87
N ILE A 391 16.52 2.44 -0.69
CA ILE A 391 17.39 2.90 0.39
C ILE A 391 16.71 2.62 1.74
N TRP A 392 15.42 2.95 1.87
CA TRP A 392 14.63 2.64 3.05
C TRP A 392 14.62 1.15 3.38
N ALA A 393 14.42 0.28 2.39
CA ALA A 393 14.44 -1.17 2.60
C ALA A 393 15.81 -1.66 3.11
N LEU A 394 16.91 -1.11 2.59
CA LEU A 394 18.26 -1.41 3.08
C LEU A 394 18.49 -0.90 4.50
N MET A 395 17.96 0.28 4.85
CA MET A 395 18.04 0.83 6.21
C MET A 395 17.31 -0.07 7.20
N VAL A 396 16.06 -0.44 6.89
CA VAL A 396 15.24 -1.32 7.73
C VAL A 396 15.92 -2.68 7.90
N LEU A 397 16.49 -3.24 6.83
CA LEU A 397 17.24 -4.49 6.92
C LEU A 397 18.42 -4.40 7.89
N GLU A 398 19.24 -3.34 7.79
CA GLU A 398 20.38 -3.17 8.71
C GLU A 398 19.93 -2.92 10.15
N LEU A 399 18.86 -2.14 10.36
CA LEU A 399 18.30 -1.94 11.71
C LEU A 399 17.77 -3.25 12.29
N TRP A 400 17.11 -4.07 11.48
CA TRP A 400 16.63 -5.39 11.91
C TRP A 400 17.78 -6.29 12.32
N HIS A 401 18.89 -6.33 11.56
CA HIS A 401 20.07 -7.07 11.97
C HIS A 401 20.65 -6.58 13.30
N ARG A 402 20.76 -5.27 13.49
CA ARG A 402 21.25 -4.72 14.76
C ARG A 402 20.37 -5.12 15.93
N GLN A 403 19.05 -5.13 15.72
CA GLN A 403 18.07 -5.43 16.76
C GLN A 403 17.96 -6.92 17.09
N TYR A 404 18.08 -7.81 16.09
CA TYR A 404 17.73 -9.23 16.23
C TYR A 404 18.88 -10.22 16.01
N VAL A 405 19.95 -9.80 15.33
CA VAL A 405 21.10 -10.67 15.02
C VAL A 405 22.34 -10.28 15.83
N ASP A 406 22.55 -8.98 16.04
CA ASP A 406 23.72 -8.50 16.79
C ASP A 406 23.47 -8.34 18.29
N THR A 407 22.20 -8.11 18.67
CA THR A 407 21.83 -7.97 20.08
C THR A 407 21.74 -9.37 20.68
N PRO A 408 22.52 -9.68 21.73
CA PRO A 408 22.61 -11.03 22.31
C PRO A 408 21.32 -11.49 23.01
#